data_AF-A0A0M0JJ91-F1
#
_entry.id   AF-A0A0M0JJ91-F1
#
_cell.length_a   1.000
_cell.length_b   1.000
_cell.length_c   1.000
_cell.angle_alpha   90.00
_cell.angle_beta   90.00
_cell.angle_gamma   90.00
#
_symmetry.space_group_name_H-M   'P 1'
#
loop_
_entity.id
_entity.type
_entity.pdbx_description
1 polymer ?
#
loop_
_entity_poly.entity_id
_entity_poly.type
_entity_poly.pdbx_seq_one_letter_code
_entity_poly.pdbx_strand_id
1 'polypeptide(L)'
;MLNAKNPKLALNLAKYIPGVDTSPLYHNLDYNIADYFVRIRDLVCKGAAEDVCPPADCTISIKMFPAYINGVTAGQHNIDEVPSACTIAQNEKAMDAWKLAMEAFQKNPKTATFTLNRDEMHRQFSMFHRSDAAGTEFDCSLPREKTTFASVSEAYTDIQLQIESCWANPAKCLNASLSLVGLSTVPMGAAGKQFAPDLAHPTSMSCSTNPLATFKLLGQGMDVRLSHPGDGPVKTKNNIHQEENDEERRN
;
A
#
# COMPACT_ATOMS: atom_id res chain seq x y z
N MET A 1 -11.95 17.24 -25.11
CA MET A 1 -10.70 17.62 -25.80
C MET A 1 -9.53 17.22 -24.92
N LEU A 2 -8.72 16.25 -25.35
CA LEU A 2 -7.46 15.92 -24.68
C LEU A 2 -6.51 17.11 -24.81
N ASN A 3 -5.95 17.56 -23.69
CA ASN A 3 -5.10 18.75 -23.63
C ASN A 3 -3.72 18.44 -24.26
N ALA A 4 -3.65 18.55 -25.59
CA ALA A 4 -2.49 18.17 -26.42
C ALA A 4 -1.22 19.03 -26.22
N LYS A 5 -1.20 19.95 -25.25
CA LYS A 5 -0.09 20.90 -25.04
C LYS A 5 0.85 20.55 -23.90
N ASN A 6 0.61 19.47 -23.15
CA ASN A 6 1.52 19.08 -22.07
C ASN A 6 2.31 17.81 -22.44
N PRO A 7 3.59 17.92 -22.84
CA PRO A 7 4.42 16.77 -23.21
C PRO A 7 4.70 15.81 -22.03
N LYS A 8 4.43 16.20 -20.77
CA LYS A 8 4.47 15.29 -19.61
C LYS A 8 3.22 14.42 -19.47
N LEU A 9 2.10 14.81 -20.10
CA LEU A 9 0.86 14.04 -20.18
C LEU A 9 0.75 13.22 -21.47
N ALA A 10 1.75 13.30 -22.35
CA ALA A 10 2.00 12.24 -23.31
C ALA A 10 2.35 11.01 -22.47
N LEU A 11 1.33 10.20 -22.16
CA LEU A 11 1.44 8.95 -21.43
C LEU A 11 2.65 8.20 -22.00
N ASN A 12 3.73 8.14 -21.22
CA ASN A 12 4.73 7.09 -21.35
C ASN A 12 4.04 5.79 -20.92
N LEU A 13 3.12 5.31 -21.76
CA LEU A 13 2.62 3.94 -21.76
C LEU A 13 3.84 3.09 -22.05
N ALA A 14 4.57 2.74 -20.99
CA ALA A 14 5.60 1.71 -21.04
C ALA A 14 4.93 0.47 -21.65
N LYS A 15 5.34 0.16 -22.90
CA LYS A 15 4.75 -0.80 -23.84
C LYS A 15 3.37 -0.42 -24.38
N TYR A 16 3.35 0.39 -25.44
CA TYR A 16 2.34 0.26 -26.48
C TYR A 16 2.27 -1.22 -26.91
N ILE A 17 1.15 -1.88 -26.63
CA ILE A 17 0.88 -3.22 -27.16
C ILE A 17 0.34 -2.98 -28.58
N PRO A 18 1.09 -3.33 -29.64
CA PRO A 18 0.63 -3.08 -31.01
C PRO A 18 -0.71 -3.79 -31.25
N GLY A 19 -1.72 -3.05 -31.72
CA GLY A 19 -3.04 -3.59 -32.07
C GLY A 19 -4.13 -3.44 -30.99
N VAL A 20 -3.84 -2.90 -29.81
CA VAL A 20 -4.87 -2.60 -28.80
C VAL A 20 -5.35 -1.16 -28.97
N ASP A 21 -6.60 -0.98 -29.42
CA ASP A 21 -7.24 0.34 -29.44
C ASP A 21 -7.59 0.78 -28.01
N THR A 22 -6.85 1.77 -27.50
CA THR A 22 -7.04 2.35 -26.17
C THR A 22 -7.98 3.56 -26.17
N SER A 23 -8.44 4.01 -27.34
CA SER A 23 -9.36 5.15 -27.48
C SER A 23 -10.63 5.01 -26.62
N PRO A 24 -11.25 3.81 -26.47
CA PRO A 24 -12.43 3.64 -25.62
C PRO A 24 -12.19 3.95 -24.13
N LEU A 25 -10.95 3.87 -23.64
CA LEU A 25 -10.63 4.21 -22.24
C LEU A 25 -10.89 5.69 -21.93
N TYR A 26 -10.60 6.57 -22.88
CA TYR A 26 -10.55 8.02 -22.63
C TYR A 26 -11.63 8.80 -23.39
N HIS A 27 -12.29 8.19 -24.38
CA HIS A 27 -13.31 8.85 -25.19
C HIS A 27 -14.51 9.29 -24.33
N ASN A 28 -14.75 10.60 -24.24
CA ASN A 28 -15.81 11.22 -23.43
C ASN A 28 -15.84 10.73 -21.97
N LEU A 29 -14.68 10.44 -21.39
CA LEU A 29 -14.60 10.07 -19.99
C LEU A 29 -14.70 11.35 -19.13
N ASP A 30 -15.81 11.51 -18.41
CA ASP A 30 -15.91 12.46 -17.32
C ASP A 30 -14.91 12.07 -16.21
N TYR A 31 -14.52 13.02 -15.35
CA TYR A 31 -13.62 12.74 -14.23
C TYR A 31 -14.28 11.84 -13.17
N ASN A 32 -14.43 10.55 -13.48
CA ASN A 32 -14.96 9.50 -12.61
C ASN A 32 -14.07 8.25 -12.72
N ILE A 33 -13.38 7.93 -11.62
CA ILE A 33 -12.42 6.82 -11.57
C ILE A 33 -13.09 5.44 -11.66
N ALA A 34 -14.33 5.29 -11.20
CA ALA A 34 -15.06 4.04 -11.31
C ALA A 34 -15.38 3.71 -12.77
N ASP A 35 -15.85 4.69 -13.55
CA ASP A 35 -16.11 4.50 -14.97
C ASP A 35 -14.85 4.16 -15.77
N TYR A 36 -13.71 4.73 -15.38
CA TYR A 36 -12.42 4.37 -15.97
C TYR A 36 -12.08 2.90 -15.75
N PHE A 37 -12.23 2.40 -14.52
CA PHE A 37 -11.95 0.99 -14.20
C PHE A 37 -12.96 0.03 -14.84
N VAL A 38 -14.24 0.40 -14.93
CA VAL A 38 -15.23 -0.36 -15.69
C VAL A 38 -14.84 -0.47 -17.17
N ARG A 39 -14.32 0.60 -17.79
CA ARG A 39 -13.84 0.54 -19.18
C ARG A 39 -12.60 -0.33 -19.33
N ILE A 40 -11.69 -0.32 -18.37
CA ILE A 40 -10.54 -1.24 -18.35
C ILE A 40 -11.03 -2.69 -18.30
N ARG A 41 -11.97 -3.00 -17.39
CA ARG A 41 -12.60 -4.32 -17.34
C ARG A 41 -13.21 -4.70 -18.68
N ASP A 42 -14.02 -3.82 -19.27
CA ASP A 42 -14.71 -4.11 -20.54
C ASP A 42 -13.72 -4.41 -21.68
N LEU A 43 -12.58 -3.69 -21.73
CA LEU A 43 -11.53 -3.96 -22.72
C LEU A 43 -10.79 -5.27 -22.46
N VAL A 44 -10.46 -5.57 -21.20
CA VAL A 44 -9.81 -6.84 -20.82
C VAL A 44 -10.73 -8.02 -21.14
N CYS A 45 -11.99 -7.92 -20.74
CA CYS A 45 -12.99 -8.98 -20.92
C CYS A 45 -13.35 -9.19 -22.39
N LYS A 46 -13.35 -8.14 -23.22
CA LYS A 46 -13.52 -8.28 -24.67
C LYS A 46 -12.41 -9.12 -25.32
N GLY A 47 -11.21 -9.13 -24.73
CA GLY A 47 -10.07 -9.91 -25.21
C GLY A 47 -10.02 -11.35 -24.69
N ALA A 48 -10.85 -11.70 -23.71
CA ALA A 48 -10.90 -13.05 -23.16
C ALA A 48 -11.69 -13.98 -24.08
N ALA A 49 -11.19 -15.20 -24.27
CA ALA A 49 -11.93 -16.22 -25.02
C ALA A 49 -13.15 -16.68 -24.21
N GLU A 50 -14.32 -16.73 -24.84
CA GLU A 50 -15.60 -16.98 -24.16
C GLU A 50 -15.67 -18.34 -23.48
N ASP A 51 -15.00 -19.35 -24.04
CA ASP A 51 -14.85 -20.70 -23.47
C ASP A 51 -13.91 -20.75 -22.26
N VAL A 52 -13.06 -19.74 -22.09
CA VAL A 52 -12.12 -19.61 -20.96
C VAL A 52 -12.70 -18.72 -19.86
N CYS A 53 -13.32 -17.59 -20.21
CA CYS A 53 -13.91 -16.65 -19.28
C CYS A 53 -15.15 -16.00 -19.92
N PRO A 54 -16.35 -16.53 -19.63
CA PRO A 54 -17.58 -15.95 -20.13
C PRO A 54 -17.68 -14.46 -19.76
N PRO A 55 -18.16 -13.58 -20.65
CA PRO A 55 -18.27 -12.15 -20.36
C PRO A 55 -19.07 -11.82 -19.09
N ALA A 56 -20.05 -12.66 -18.74
CA ALA A 56 -20.84 -12.53 -17.52
C ALA A 56 -20.03 -12.77 -16.23
N ASP A 57 -18.98 -13.59 -16.31
CA ASP A 57 -18.12 -13.97 -15.18
C ASP A 57 -16.80 -13.17 -15.17
N CYS A 58 -16.53 -12.41 -16.23
CA CYS A 58 -15.27 -11.69 -16.36
C CYS A 58 -15.19 -10.49 -15.40
N THR A 59 -14.35 -10.65 -14.39
CA THR A 59 -14.08 -9.66 -13.35
C THR A 59 -12.59 -9.34 -13.30
N ILE A 60 -12.25 -8.08 -13.08
CA ILE A 60 -10.88 -7.67 -12.74
C ILE A 60 -10.85 -7.17 -11.30
N SER A 61 -9.72 -7.40 -10.62
CA SER A 61 -9.47 -6.84 -9.28
C SER A 61 -8.40 -5.77 -9.37
N ILE A 62 -8.67 -4.61 -8.77
CA ILE A 62 -7.75 -3.48 -8.74
C ILE A 62 -7.48 -3.15 -7.27
N LYS A 63 -6.20 -3.11 -6.91
CA LYS A 63 -5.77 -2.69 -5.58
C LYS A 63 -5.47 -1.19 -5.60
N MET A 64 -6.21 -0.41 -4.82
CA MET A 64 -6.03 1.04 -4.72
C MET A 64 -5.37 1.42 -3.39
N PHE A 65 -4.35 2.27 -3.45
CA PHE A 65 -3.66 2.79 -2.28
C PHE A 65 -3.78 4.32 -2.20
N PRO A 66 -3.79 4.92 -1.01
CA PRO A 66 -3.74 6.38 -0.86
C PRO A 66 -2.55 7.03 -1.58
N ALA A 67 -1.43 6.32 -1.73
CA ALA A 67 -0.27 6.81 -2.49
C ALA A 67 -0.60 7.18 -3.95
N TYR A 68 -1.62 6.56 -4.57
CA TYR A 68 -2.01 6.86 -5.96
C TYR A 68 -2.61 8.25 -6.15
N ILE A 69 -3.09 8.86 -5.06
CA ILE A 69 -3.59 10.23 -5.01
C ILE A 69 -2.70 11.11 -4.13
N ASN A 70 -1.43 10.73 -4.01
CA ASN A 70 -0.42 11.44 -3.23
C ASN A 70 -0.71 11.49 -1.72
N GLY A 71 -1.47 10.54 -1.17
CA GLY A 71 -1.62 10.35 0.27
C GLY A 71 -0.40 9.63 0.87
N VAL A 72 0.12 10.17 1.97
CA VAL A 72 1.23 9.60 2.74
C VAL A 72 0.67 8.81 3.91
N THR A 73 0.87 7.49 3.85
CA THR A 73 0.50 6.53 4.91
C THR A 73 1.72 5.80 5.46
N ALA A 74 2.90 6.42 5.32
CA ALA A 74 4.11 5.95 5.98
C ALA A 74 3.84 5.85 7.49
N GLY A 75 4.37 4.79 8.09
CA GLY A 75 4.27 4.57 9.52
C GLY A 75 5.19 5.51 10.31
N GLN A 76 5.22 5.30 11.62
CA GLN A 76 6.20 5.90 12.52
C GLN A 76 7.20 4.82 12.96
N HIS A 77 8.50 5.08 12.94
CA HIS A 77 9.47 4.09 13.42
C HIS A 77 9.66 4.18 14.93
N ASN A 78 9.68 5.41 15.45
CA ASN A 78 9.88 5.75 16.84
C ASN A 78 8.95 6.93 17.25
N ILE A 79 8.95 7.29 18.54
CA ILE A 79 8.05 8.31 19.09
C ILE A 79 8.37 9.74 18.61
N ASP A 80 9.60 9.99 18.16
CA ASP A 80 10.05 11.32 17.74
C ASP A 80 9.64 11.63 16.29
N GLU A 81 9.21 10.61 15.54
CA GLU A 81 8.75 10.76 14.16
C GLU A 81 7.31 11.29 14.09
N VAL A 82 7.20 12.61 14.11
CA VAL A 82 5.93 13.31 13.93
C VAL A 82 5.78 13.78 12.47
N PRO A 83 4.59 13.62 11.84
CA PRO A 83 4.34 14.14 10.50
C PRO A 83 4.62 15.64 10.39
N SER A 84 5.33 16.04 9.33
CA SER A 84 5.60 17.46 9.06
C SER A 84 4.30 18.21 8.69
N ALA A 85 4.31 19.54 8.84
CA ALA A 85 3.20 20.38 8.40
C ALA A 85 2.87 20.21 6.90
N CYS A 86 3.90 19.98 6.07
CA CYS A 86 3.71 19.68 4.65
C CYS A 86 2.97 18.35 4.43
N THR A 87 3.37 17.30 5.15
CA THR A 87 2.73 15.97 5.11
C THR A 87 1.26 16.05 5.53
N ILE A 88 0.96 16.81 6.58
CA ILE A 88 -0.40 17.03 7.06
C ILE A 88 -1.25 17.71 5.96
N ALA A 89 -0.78 18.85 5.44
CA ALA A 89 -1.49 19.58 4.39
C ALA A 89 -1.66 18.75 3.10
N GLN A 90 -0.66 17.95 2.74
CA GLN A 90 -0.72 17.02 1.61
C GLN A 90 -1.81 15.96 1.83
N ASN A 91 -1.87 15.37 3.02
CA ASN A 91 -2.88 14.37 3.34
C ASN A 91 -4.29 14.94 3.40
N GLU A 92 -4.47 16.18 3.83
CA GLU A 92 -5.77 16.88 3.76
C GLU A 92 -6.26 16.97 2.31
N LYS A 93 -5.39 17.38 1.37
CA LYS A 93 -5.75 17.46 -0.05
C LYS A 93 -5.95 16.10 -0.70
N ALA A 94 -5.12 15.12 -0.36
CA ALA A 94 -5.31 13.75 -0.82
C ALA A 94 -6.64 13.17 -0.28
N MET A 95 -7.05 13.51 0.95
CA MET A 95 -8.29 12.99 1.51
C MET A 95 -9.53 13.39 0.71
N ASP A 96 -9.57 14.60 0.14
CA ASP A 96 -10.66 15.03 -0.74
C ASP A 96 -10.76 14.15 -1.99
N ALA A 97 -9.62 13.91 -2.65
CA ALA A 97 -9.55 13.01 -3.81
C ALA A 97 -9.88 11.55 -3.44
N TRP A 98 -9.49 11.11 -2.24
CA TRP A 98 -9.79 9.77 -1.74
C TRP A 98 -11.29 9.57 -1.58
N LYS A 99 -11.97 10.50 -0.88
CA LYS A 99 -13.42 10.45 -0.67
C LYS A 99 -14.16 10.49 -1.99
N LEU A 100 -13.74 11.35 -2.93
CA LEU A 100 -14.34 11.41 -4.26
C LEU A 100 -14.22 10.06 -5.01
N ALA A 101 -13.06 9.41 -4.93
CA ALA A 101 -12.87 8.09 -5.51
C ALA A 101 -13.75 7.02 -4.83
N MET A 102 -13.78 7.01 -3.49
CA MET A 102 -14.59 6.07 -2.72
C MET A 102 -16.10 6.23 -3.04
N GLU A 103 -16.58 7.48 -3.12
CA GLU A 103 -17.95 7.77 -3.54
C GLU A 103 -18.25 7.33 -4.96
N ALA A 104 -17.31 7.53 -5.88
CA ALA A 104 -17.47 7.11 -7.27
C ALA A 104 -17.64 5.58 -7.36
N PHE A 105 -16.85 4.81 -6.60
CA PHE A 105 -17.00 3.36 -6.55
C PHE A 105 -18.32 2.94 -5.91
N GLN A 106 -18.68 3.52 -4.76
CA GLN A 106 -19.92 3.20 -4.04
C GLN A 106 -21.17 3.46 -4.89
N LYS A 107 -21.18 4.54 -5.68
CA LYS A 107 -22.33 4.92 -6.53
C LYS A 107 -22.40 4.11 -7.84
N ASN A 108 -21.32 3.44 -8.26
CA ASN A 108 -21.27 2.77 -9.54
C ASN A 108 -21.76 1.31 -9.42
N PRO A 109 -22.90 0.94 -10.05
CA PRO A 109 -23.49 -0.40 -9.89
C PRO A 109 -22.67 -1.54 -10.52
N LYS A 110 -21.61 -1.22 -11.27
CA LYS A 110 -20.70 -2.19 -11.87
C LYS A 110 -19.40 -2.38 -11.06
N THR A 111 -19.30 -1.72 -9.91
CA THR A 111 -18.13 -1.82 -9.03
C THR A 111 -18.57 -2.46 -7.72
N ALA A 112 -17.75 -3.39 -7.24
CA ALA A 112 -17.82 -3.88 -5.86
C ALA A 112 -16.47 -3.64 -5.19
N THR A 113 -16.50 -3.34 -3.90
CA THR A 113 -15.35 -2.87 -3.14
C THR A 113 -15.26 -3.56 -1.79
N PHE A 114 -14.04 -3.78 -1.35
CA PHE A 114 -13.79 -4.16 0.03
C PHE A 114 -12.57 -3.44 0.56
N THR A 115 -12.64 -3.05 1.82
CA THR A 115 -11.45 -2.59 2.54
C THR A 115 -10.72 -3.81 3.08
N LEU A 116 -9.46 -4.00 2.72
CA LEU A 116 -8.58 -5.02 3.33
C LEU A 116 -7.60 -4.34 4.28
N ASN A 117 -7.84 -4.50 5.57
CA ASN A 117 -7.01 -3.98 6.63
C ASN A 117 -6.04 -5.04 7.16
N ARG A 118 -5.00 -4.56 7.81
CA ARG A 118 -4.03 -5.33 8.59
C ARG A 118 -3.81 -4.56 9.89
N ASP A 119 -3.48 -5.26 10.96
CA ASP A 119 -2.96 -4.62 12.16
C ASP A 119 -1.85 -3.62 11.80
N GLU A 120 -1.96 -2.37 12.26
CA GLU A 120 -1.07 -1.30 11.81
C GLU A 120 0.37 -1.51 12.27
N MET A 121 0.57 -2.15 13.43
CA MET A 121 1.89 -2.55 13.87
C MET A 121 2.51 -3.55 12.89
N HIS A 122 1.79 -4.63 12.54
CA HIS A 122 2.28 -5.60 11.57
C HIS A 122 2.43 -5.02 10.16
N ARG A 123 1.55 -4.11 9.74
CA ARG A 123 1.63 -3.42 8.44
C ARG A 123 2.88 -2.57 8.35
N GLN A 124 3.13 -1.74 9.36
CA GLN A 124 4.27 -0.84 9.38
C GLN A 124 5.58 -1.61 9.55
N PHE A 125 5.61 -2.66 10.39
CA PHE A 125 6.78 -3.54 10.51
C PHE A 125 7.10 -4.26 9.18
N SER A 126 6.08 -4.68 8.44
CA SER A 126 6.26 -5.26 7.10
C SER A 126 6.80 -4.25 6.08
N MET A 127 6.45 -2.97 6.20
CA MET A 127 7.00 -1.91 5.36
C MET A 127 8.45 -1.60 5.73
N PHE A 128 8.76 -1.54 7.03
CA PHE A 128 10.11 -1.39 7.57
C PHE A 128 11.08 -2.41 6.95
N HIS A 129 10.70 -3.68 6.93
CA HIS A 129 11.50 -4.73 6.27
C HIS A 129 11.70 -4.54 4.76
N ARG A 130 10.69 -4.01 4.07
CA ARG A 130 10.64 -3.97 2.60
C ARG A 130 11.28 -2.72 2.01
N SER A 131 11.23 -1.61 2.73
CA SER A 131 11.43 -0.28 2.15
C SER A 131 12.47 0.57 2.86
N ASP A 132 12.87 0.21 4.07
CA ASP A 132 13.82 1.04 4.82
C ASP A 132 15.27 0.63 4.57
N ALA A 133 16.15 1.59 4.86
CA ALA A 133 17.57 1.38 4.80
C ALA A 133 18.05 0.47 5.95
N ALA A 134 19.11 -0.29 5.68
CA ALA A 134 19.82 -1.00 6.73
C ALA A 134 20.28 -0.02 7.82
N GLY A 135 20.16 -0.44 9.08
CA GLY A 135 20.47 0.37 10.25
C GLY A 135 19.28 1.17 10.81
N THR A 136 18.16 1.29 10.09
CA THR A 136 16.93 1.87 10.64
C THR A 136 16.42 1.04 11.81
N GLU A 137 15.87 1.70 12.82
CA GLU A 137 15.26 1.08 13.99
C GLU A 137 13.74 1.18 13.94
N PHE A 138 13.03 0.23 14.52
CA PHE A 138 11.56 0.21 14.61
C PHE A 138 11.12 -0.23 16.01
N ASP A 139 10.36 0.61 16.69
CA ASP A 139 9.83 0.37 18.04
C ASP A 139 8.45 -0.30 17.98
N CYS A 140 8.37 -1.53 18.48
CA CYS A 140 7.12 -2.30 18.53
C CYS A 140 6.17 -1.85 19.65
N SER A 141 6.69 -1.15 20.67
CA SER A 141 5.91 -0.76 21.84
C SER A 141 4.95 0.41 21.58
N LEU A 142 5.14 1.11 20.46
CA LEU A 142 4.32 2.25 20.09
C LEU A 142 2.90 1.83 19.71
N PRO A 143 1.86 2.45 20.29
CA PRO A 143 0.50 2.32 19.80
C PRO A 143 0.40 2.82 18.36
N ARG A 144 -0.30 2.06 17.51
CA ARG A 144 -0.41 2.34 16.08
C ARG A 144 -1.86 2.32 15.67
N GLU A 145 -2.41 3.52 15.56
CA GLU A 145 -3.78 3.72 15.11
C GLU A 145 -3.92 3.52 13.61
N LYS A 146 -5.10 3.06 13.20
CA LYS A 146 -5.48 2.98 11.80
C LYS A 146 -5.33 4.35 11.13
N THR A 147 -4.80 4.34 9.89
CA THR A 147 -4.73 5.58 9.10
C THR A 147 -6.12 6.17 8.85
N THR A 148 -6.20 7.49 8.71
CA THR A 148 -7.46 8.18 8.38
C THR A 148 -8.03 7.72 7.04
N PHE A 149 -7.17 7.42 6.06
CA PHE A 149 -7.59 6.86 4.76
C PHE A 149 -8.29 5.50 4.92
N ALA A 150 -7.71 4.59 5.70
CA ALA A 150 -8.33 3.30 5.97
C ALA A 150 -9.67 3.47 6.71
N SER A 151 -9.73 4.37 7.69
CA SER A 151 -10.97 4.64 8.45
C SER A 151 -12.08 5.21 7.57
N VAL A 152 -11.74 6.14 6.66
CA VAL A 152 -12.68 6.69 5.68
C VAL A 152 -13.17 5.61 4.74
N SER A 153 -12.28 4.74 4.25
CA SER A 153 -12.63 3.70 3.27
C SER A 153 -13.74 2.78 3.79
N GLU A 154 -13.70 2.44 5.09
CA GLU A 154 -14.70 1.56 5.70
C GLU A 154 -16.13 2.10 5.63
N ALA A 155 -16.32 3.43 5.54
CA ALA A 155 -17.63 4.06 5.41
C ALA A 155 -18.20 3.98 3.98
N TYR A 156 -17.37 3.67 2.98
CA TYR A 156 -17.77 3.66 1.57
C TYR A 156 -17.72 2.28 0.93
N THR A 157 -16.88 1.36 1.42
CA THR A 157 -16.73 0.03 0.82
C THR A 157 -17.83 -0.95 1.26
N ASP A 158 -18.18 -1.90 0.38
CA ASP A 158 -19.28 -2.84 0.62
C ASP A 158 -19.03 -3.80 1.78
N ILE A 159 -17.79 -4.27 1.94
CA ILE A 159 -17.37 -5.10 3.08
C ILE A 159 -16.00 -4.70 3.61
N GLN A 160 -15.73 -5.06 4.87
CA GLN A 160 -14.46 -4.85 5.54
C GLN A 160 -13.84 -6.19 5.93
N LEU A 161 -12.61 -6.42 5.49
CA LEU A 161 -11.85 -7.64 5.73
C LEU A 161 -10.61 -7.31 6.56
N GLN A 162 -10.29 -8.19 7.52
CA GLN A 162 -9.04 -8.15 8.28
C GLN A 162 -8.14 -9.28 7.81
N ILE A 163 -6.92 -8.96 7.39
CA ILE A 163 -6.05 -9.94 6.75
C ILE A 163 -5.66 -11.07 7.70
N GLU A 164 -5.53 -10.80 9.01
CA GLU A 164 -5.26 -11.81 10.03
C GLU A 164 -6.39 -12.85 10.10
N SER A 165 -7.64 -12.40 9.96
CA SER A 165 -8.80 -13.30 9.85
C SER A 165 -8.81 -14.07 8.54
N CYS A 166 -8.34 -13.46 7.46
CA CYS A 166 -8.20 -14.13 6.17
C CYS A 166 -7.09 -15.19 6.18
N TRP A 167 -5.99 -15.00 6.90
CA TRP A 167 -4.98 -16.04 7.06
C TRP A 167 -5.49 -17.21 7.89
N ALA A 168 -6.26 -16.93 8.94
CA ALA A 168 -6.88 -17.98 9.76
C ALA A 168 -7.96 -18.75 8.99
N ASN A 169 -8.69 -18.09 8.08
CA ASN A 169 -9.69 -18.73 7.22
C ASN A 169 -9.72 -18.10 5.81
N PRO A 170 -8.83 -18.56 4.90
CA PRO A 170 -8.73 -18.01 3.56
C PRO A 170 -10.00 -18.18 2.74
N ALA A 171 -10.68 -19.31 2.91
CA ALA A 171 -11.93 -19.62 2.22
C ALA A 171 -13.03 -18.60 2.56
N LYS A 172 -13.15 -18.17 3.83
CA LYS A 172 -14.13 -17.17 4.23
C LYS A 172 -13.95 -15.85 3.49
N CYS A 173 -12.72 -15.33 3.44
CA CYS A 173 -12.44 -14.07 2.76
C CYS A 173 -12.61 -14.20 1.24
N LEU A 174 -12.10 -15.27 0.64
CA LEU A 174 -12.27 -15.52 -0.79
C LEU A 174 -13.75 -15.61 -1.16
N ASN A 175 -14.55 -16.36 -0.42
CA ASN A 175 -15.98 -16.53 -0.69
C ASN A 175 -16.74 -15.20 -0.56
N ALA A 176 -16.42 -14.37 0.44
CA ALA A 176 -17.01 -13.05 0.59
C ALA A 176 -16.68 -12.15 -0.62
N SER A 177 -15.42 -12.13 -1.06
CA SER A 177 -14.98 -11.34 -2.22
C SER A 177 -15.58 -11.83 -3.54
N LEU A 178 -15.72 -13.15 -3.73
CA LEU A 178 -16.36 -13.71 -4.93
C LEU A 178 -17.86 -13.40 -4.97
N SER A 179 -18.53 -13.48 -3.82
CA SER A 179 -19.97 -13.20 -3.72
C SER A 179 -20.30 -11.75 -4.08
N LEU A 180 -19.41 -10.79 -3.77
CA LEU A 180 -19.57 -9.38 -4.13
C LEU A 180 -19.72 -9.14 -5.64
N VAL A 181 -19.11 -9.99 -6.45
CA VAL A 181 -19.11 -9.88 -7.92
C VAL A 181 -19.96 -10.97 -8.58
N GLY A 182 -20.78 -11.68 -7.79
CA GLY A 182 -21.68 -12.72 -8.29
C GLY A 182 -20.98 -13.99 -8.77
N LEU A 183 -19.70 -14.19 -8.42
CA LEU A 183 -18.93 -15.36 -8.83
C LEU A 183 -19.17 -16.57 -7.91
N SER A 184 -19.06 -17.76 -8.48
CA SER A 184 -19.19 -19.02 -7.74
C SER A 184 -18.15 -19.15 -6.63
N THR A 185 -18.59 -19.51 -5.42
CA THR A 185 -17.73 -19.83 -4.28
C THR A 185 -17.33 -21.31 -4.23
N VAL A 186 -17.67 -22.09 -5.26
CA VAL A 186 -17.31 -23.51 -5.34
C VAL A 186 -15.80 -23.63 -5.60
N PRO A 187 -15.05 -24.41 -4.80
CA PRO A 187 -13.61 -24.56 -4.99
C PRO A 187 -13.26 -25.09 -6.39
N MET A 188 -12.36 -24.38 -7.10
CA MET A 188 -11.87 -24.76 -8.44
C MET A 188 -10.78 -25.85 -8.42
N GLY A 189 -10.57 -26.52 -7.28
CA GLY A 189 -9.56 -27.57 -7.14
C GLY A 189 -8.12 -27.09 -7.41
N ALA A 190 -7.38 -27.82 -8.23
CA ALA A 190 -5.95 -27.57 -8.47
C ALA A 190 -5.66 -26.40 -9.44
N ALA A 191 -6.65 -25.90 -10.18
CA ALA A 191 -6.46 -24.91 -11.24
C ALA A 191 -5.85 -23.58 -10.74
N GLY A 192 -6.02 -23.25 -9.46
CA GLY A 192 -5.47 -22.03 -8.85
C GLY A 192 -4.06 -22.18 -8.25
N LYS A 193 -3.56 -23.40 -8.04
CA LYS A 193 -2.29 -23.63 -7.31
C LYS A 193 -1.06 -23.06 -8.02
N GLN A 194 -1.09 -22.97 -9.34
CA GLN A 194 0.02 -22.45 -10.15
C GLN A 194 0.28 -20.94 -9.98
N PHE A 195 -0.66 -20.21 -9.39
CA PHE A 195 -0.56 -18.76 -9.18
C PHE A 195 -0.26 -18.36 -7.73
N ALA A 196 -0.09 -19.33 -6.83
CA ALA A 196 0.31 -19.08 -5.45
C ALA A 196 1.84 -19.18 -5.34
N PRO A 197 2.60 -18.07 -5.32
CA PRO A 197 4.01 -18.14 -4.99
C PRO A 197 4.20 -18.71 -3.58
N ASP A 198 5.31 -19.42 -3.36
CA ASP A 198 5.75 -19.79 -2.01
C ASP A 198 6.05 -18.51 -1.21
N LEU A 199 5.08 -18.05 -0.43
CA LEU A 199 5.17 -16.85 0.41
C LEU A 199 5.66 -17.20 1.83
N ALA A 200 6.74 -17.99 1.92
CA ALA A 200 7.33 -18.37 3.20
C ALA A 200 8.73 -17.77 3.34
N HIS A 201 8.82 -16.58 3.92
CA HIS A 201 10.02 -16.12 4.62
C HIS A 201 9.65 -15.86 6.08
N PRO A 202 9.62 -16.89 6.93
CA PRO A 202 9.47 -16.69 8.37
C PRO A 202 10.75 -16.04 8.89
N THR A 203 10.74 -14.72 9.09
CA THR A 203 11.71 -14.10 10.00
C THR A 203 11.37 -14.58 11.41
N SER A 204 12.34 -15.11 12.14
CA SER A 204 12.13 -15.65 13.49
C SER A 204 11.80 -14.58 14.54
N MET A 205 11.97 -13.30 14.18
CA MET A 205 11.82 -12.15 15.07
C MET A 205 10.82 -11.16 14.49
N SER A 206 9.79 -10.83 15.26
CA SER A 206 8.76 -9.85 14.89
C SER A 206 8.24 -9.13 16.12
N CYS A 207 7.53 -8.04 15.91
CA CYS A 207 6.77 -7.39 16.98
C CYS A 207 5.67 -8.29 17.59
N SER A 208 5.21 -9.34 16.90
CA SER A 208 4.29 -10.31 17.50
C SER A 208 4.99 -11.19 18.55
N THR A 209 6.25 -11.54 18.31
CA THR A 209 7.04 -12.36 19.24
C THR A 209 7.71 -11.54 20.34
N ASN A 210 8.03 -10.27 20.07
CA ASN A 210 8.59 -9.33 21.04
C ASN A 210 7.89 -7.95 20.97
N PRO A 211 6.72 -7.78 21.60
CA PRO A 211 5.89 -6.58 21.44
C PRO A 211 6.48 -5.31 22.06
N LEU A 212 7.47 -5.43 22.93
CA LEU A 212 8.14 -4.29 23.59
C LEU A 212 9.55 -4.03 23.06
N ALA A 213 9.95 -4.72 21.98
CA ALA A 213 11.29 -4.60 21.43
C ALA A 213 11.42 -3.43 20.45
N THR A 214 12.64 -2.92 20.35
CA THR A 214 13.10 -2.14 19.20
C THR A 214 13.95 -3.03 18.30
N PHE A 215 13.60 -3.12 17.02
CA PHE A 215 14.33 -3.89 16.03
C PHE A 215 15.20 -2.99 15.17
N LYS A 216 16.40 -3.45 14.81
CA LYS A 216 17.29 -2.78 13.85
C LYS A 216 17.42 -3.62 12.58
N LEU A 217 17.20 -3.00 11.42
CA LEU A 217 17.28 -3.68 10.11
C LEU A 217 18.74 -3.97 9.75
N LEU A 218 19.05 -5.21 9.35
CA LEU A 218 20.43 -5.65 9.15
C LEU A 218 20.97 -5.47 7.72
N GLY A 219 20.12 -5.47 6.70
CA GLY A 219 20.56 -5.45 5.30
C GLY A 219 19.50 -5.93 4.30
N GLN A 220 19.91 -6.14 3.04
CA GLN A 220 19.05 -6.71 2.00
C GLN A 220 18.75 -8.18 2.32
N GLY A 221 17.64 -8.43 3.00
CA GLY A 221 17.20 -9.77 3.38
C GLY A 221 15.97 -9.82 4.29
N MET A 222 15.38 -8.67 4.64
CA MET A 222 14.32 -8.56 5.66
C MET A 222 14.76 -9.02 7.07
N ASP A 223 16.05 -9.25 7.33
CA ASP A 223 16.51 -9.68 8.65
C ASP A 223 16.65 -8.50 9.63
N VAL A 224 16.31 -8.76 10.88
CA VAL A 224 16.38 -7.80 11.98
C VAL A 224 17.11 -8.39 13.18
N ARG A 225 17.65 -7.51 14.03
CA ARG A 225 18.11 -7.86 15.39
C ARG A 225 17.44 -6.97 16.43
N LEU A 226 17.42 -7.40 17.68
CA LEU A 226 17.11 -6.49 18.80
C LEU A 226 18.16 -5.37 18.84
N SER A 227 17.71 -4.14 18.99
CA SER A 227 18.60 -3.03 19.32
C SER A 227 19.02 -3.17 20.79
N HIS A 228 20.31 -3.00 21.08
CA HIS A 228 20.80 -3.00 22.46
C HIS A 228 20.52 -1.62 23.09
N PRO A 229 20.28 -1.53 24.40
CA PRO A 229 20.28 -0.24 25.10
C PRO A 229 21.66 0.41 24.95
N GLY A 230 21.81 1.29 23.95
CA GLY A 230 23.10 1.91 23.58
C GLY A 230 23.42 1.97 22.08
N ASP A 231 22.65 1.29 21.22
CA ASP A 231 22.89 1.21 19.76
C ASP A 231 22.24 2.36 18.94
N GLY A 232 21.62 3.33 19.61
CA GLY A 232 21.10 4.55 19.00
C GLY A 232 22.20 5.39 18.37
N PRO A 233 21.87 6.38 17.50
CA PRO A 233 22.87 7.21 16.87
C PRO A 233 23.71 7.87 17.96
N VAL A 234 25.02 7.58 17.95
CA VAL A 234 26.01 8.31 18.74
C VAL A 234 25.78 9.78 18.43
N LYS A 235 25.19 10.51 19.37
CA LYS A 235 25.23 11.97 19.37
C LYS A 235 26.72 12.29 19.35
N THR A 236 27.24 12.66 18.20
CA THR A 236 28.52 13.35 18.12
C THR A 236 28.34 14.60 18.97
N LYS A 237 28.79 14.52 20.22
CA LYS A 237 29.08 15.72 21.00
C LYS A 237 30.07 16.49 20.16
N ASN A 238 29.63 17.64 19.69
CA ASN A 238 30.49 18.65 19.08
C ASN A 238 31.80 18.72 19.85
N ASN A 239 32.90 18.61 19.12
CA ASN A 239 34.22 19.02 19.56
C ASN A 239 34.13 20.47 20.06
N ILE A 240 34.01 20.62 21.37
CA ILE A 240 34.35 21.85 22.09
C ILE A 240 35.25 21.40 23.24
N HIS A 241 36.47 21.03 22.89
CA HIS A 241 37.65 21.05 23.76
C HIS A 241 38.87 20.85 22.89
N GLN A 242 39.20 21.88 22.09
CA GLN A 242 40.51 22.01 21.48
C GLN A 242 40.76 23.45 20.99
N GLU A 243 40.53 24.44 21.86
CA GLU A 243 41.10 25.79 21.74
C GLU A 243 41.42 26.33 23.14
N GLU A 244 42.26 25.60 23.88
CA GLU A 244 43.04 26.11 25.00
C GLU A 244 44.35 25.34 24.95
N ASN A 245 45.33 25.84 24.17
CA ASN A 245 46.77 25.56 24.29
C ASN A 245 47.57 26.11 23.09
N ASP A 246 47.39 27.38 22.70
CA ASP A 246 48.31 28.02 21.74
C ASP A 246 48.54 29.53 22.00
N GLU A 247 48.41 29.97 23.27
CA GLU A 247 48.76 31.35 23.68
C GLU A 247 49.82 31.42 24.80
N GLU A 248 50.56 30.32 25.02
CA GLU A 248 51.69 30.28 25.98
C GLU A 248 53.03 29.90 25.33
N ARG A 249 53.18 30.20 24.03
CA ARG A 249 54.45 30.06 23.28
C ARG A 249 54.83 31.26 22.41
N ARG A 250 54.38 32.46 22.79
CA ARG A 250 54.95 33.73 22.34
C ARG A 250 54.92 34.76 23.47
N ASN A 251 55.91 34.66 24.36
CA ASN A 251 56.58 35.77 25.04
C ASN A 251 57.95 35.28 25.52
#